data_AF-T2GCK3-F1
#
_entry.id   AF-T2GCK3-F1
#
_cell.length_a   1.000
_cell.length_b   1.000
_cell.length_c   1.000
_cell.angle_alpha   90.00
_cell.angle_beta   90.00
_cell.angle_gamma   90.00
#
_symmetry.space_group_name_H-M   'P 1'
#
loop_
_entity.id
_entity.type
_entity.pdbx_description
1 polymer ?
#
loop_
_entity_poly.entity_id
_entity_poly.type
_entity_poly.pdbx_seq_one_letter_code
_entity_poly.pdbx_strand_id
1 'polypeptide(L)'
;MSKKKEPVNDIELEVGSSRRAESKYNPSILRQCILEGLHADVIMDRLGLKHKQVLRQHLLKLCDLDKTFYEINGLFIKSASRLRVNKKLEIKLHLKQIGLNGDPIQEGDEFDLSVDEERIIITRRMP
;
A
#
# COMPACT_ATOMS: atom_id res chain seq x y z
N MET A 1 -41.04 -30.75 54.58
CA MET A 1 -41.13 -31.46 53.29
C MET A 1 -40.56 -30.55 52.20
N SER A 2 -39.86 -31.17 51.24
CA SER A 2 -38.85 -30.62 50.35
C SER A 2 -39.31 -29.63 49.27
N LYS A 3 -38.42 -28.70 48.90
CA LYS A 3 -37.90 -28.41 47.53
C LYS A 3 -36.96 -27.17 47.60
N LYS A 4 -35.64 -27.35 47.59
CA LYS A 4 -34.69 -27.35 46.44
C LYS A 4 -34.39 -25.96 45.82
N LYS A 5 -33.11 -25.54 45.99
CA LYS A 5 -32.15 -24.97 45.00
C LYS A 5 -32.50 -23.62 44.36
N GLU A 6 -31.62 -22.67 44.03
CA GLU A 6 -30.17 -22.40 44.09
C GLU A 6 -30.02 -20.87 43.82
N PRO A 7 -28.88 -20.21 44.09
CA PRO A 7 -28.73 -18.76 43.99
C PRO A 7 -28.65 -18.28 42.52
N VAL A 8 -29.34 -17.18 42.20
CA VAL A 8 -29.25 -16.52 40.88
C VAL A 8 -28.06 -15.57 40.90
N ASN A 9 -27.04 -15.93 40.11
CA ASN A 9 -25.83 -15.17 39.87
C ASN A 9 -26.11 -13.99 38.94
N ASP A 10 -25.62 -12.80 39.32
CA ASP A 10 -25.38 -11.67 38.44
C ASP A 10 -24.45 -12.07 37.29
N ILE A 11 -24.85 -11.82 36.05
CA ILE A 11 -23.91 -11.72 34.92
C ILE A 11 -24.28 -10.48 34.11
N GLU A 12 -23.38 -9.50 34.23
CA GLU A 12 -23.36 -8.22 33.54
C GLU A 12 -23.23 -8.38 32.02
N LEU A 13 -23.79 -7.39 31.33
CA LEU A 13 -23.74 -7.15 29.90
C LEU A 13 -22.31 -6.96 29.40
N GLU A 14 -21.78 -7.89 28.59
CA GLU A 14 -20.69 -7.56 27.66
C GLU A 14 -21.25 -7.13 26.31
N VAL A 15 -21.31 -5.80 26.17
CA VAL A 15 -21.46 -5.08 24.91
C VAL A 15 -20.40 -5.57 23.94
N GLY A 16 -20.85 -6.12 22.81
CA GLY A 16 -20.02 -6.54 21.69
C GLY A 16 -19.13 -5.39 21.21
N SER A 17 -17.90 -5.35 21.71
CA SER A 17 -16.85 -4.53 21.15
C SER A 17 -16.49 -5.12 19.79
N SER A 18 -16.80 -4.36 18.73
CA SER A 18 -16.26 -4.59 17.40
C SER A 18 -14.73 -4.41 17.48
N ARG A 19 -14.03 -5.49 17.84
CA ARG A 19 -12.57 -5.55 17.87
C ARG A 19 -12.11 -5.26 16.45
N ARG A 20 -11.67 -4.02 16.23
CA ARG A 20 -10.88 -3.63 15.06
C ARG A 20 -9.75 -4.65 14.99
N ALA A 21 -9.79 -5.52 13.98
CA ALA A 21 -8.75 -6.50 13.74
C ALA A 21 -7.42 -5.75 13.66
N GLU A 22 -6.61 -5.84 14.70
CA GLU A 22 -5.23 -5.41 14.63
C GLU A 22 -4.60 -6.26 13.53
N SER A 23 -4.15 -5.60 12.47
CA SER A 23 -3.24 -6.19 11.50
C SER A 23 -2.01 -6.66 12.26
N LYS A 24 -2.01 -7.92 12.72
CA LYS A 24 -0.89 -8.50 13.45
C LYS A 24 0.26 -8.65 12.47
N TYR A 25 1.27 -7.81 12.66
CA TYR A 25 2.52 -7.88 11.93
C TYR A 25 3.08 -9.31 11.99
N ASN A 26 3.18 -9.97 10.83
CA ASN A 26 3.71 -11.32 10.71
C ASN A 26 4.96 -11.31 9.80
N PRO A 27 6.18 -11.27 10.37
CA PRO A 27 7.41 -11.17 9.61
C PRO A 27 7.67 -12.38 8.71
N SER A 28 7.30 -13.60 9.15
CA SER A 28 7.52 -14.82 8.39
C SER A 28 6.73 -14.86 7.08
N ILE A 29 5.43 -14.50 7.14
CA ILE A 29 4.57 -14.43 5.96
C ILE A 29 5.07 -13.32 5.02
N LEU A 30 5.47 -12.17 5.57
CA LEU A 30 5.99 -11.05 4.78
C LEU A 30 7.26 -11.45 4.02
N ARG A 31 8.24 -12.10 4.67
CA ARG A 31 9.44 -12.64 4.00
C ARG A 31 9.09 -13.58 2.87
N GLN A 32 8.20 -14.53 3.12
CA GLN A 32 7.79 -15.50 2.11
C GLN A 32 7.15 -14.80 0.90
N CYS A 33 6.26 -13.84 1.13
CA CYS A 33 5.64 -13.08 0.05
C CYS A 33 6.65 -12.26 -0.77
N ILE A 34 7.68 -11.72 -0.13
CA ILE A 34 8.78 -11.00 -0.79
C ILE A 34 9.62 -11.98 -1.64
N LEU A 35 9.97 -13.15 -1.10
CA LEU A 35 10.72 -14.18 -1.82
C LEU A 35 9.95 -14.73 -3.03
N GLU A 36 8.62 -14.84 -2.91
CA GLU A 36 7.71 -15.20 -4.00
C GLU A 36 7.53 -14.08 -5.05
N GLY A 37 8.12 -12.88 -4.83
CA GLY A 37 8.07 -11.76 -5.76
C GLY A 37 6.68 -11.11 -5.90
N LEU A 38 5.80 -11.29 -4.91
CA LEU A 38 4.41 -10.86 -5.01
C LEU A 38 4.23 -9.34 -5.04
N HIS A 39 3.19 -8.89 -5.73
CA HIS A 39 2.80 -7.48 -5.78
C HIS A 39 2.20 -7.00 -4.46
N ALA A 40 2.43 -5.73 -4.09
CA ALA A 40 2.03 -5.14 -2.82
C ALA A 40 0.56 -5.34 -2.47
N ASP A 41 -0.34 -5.27 -3.46
CA ASP A 41 -1.78 -5.44 -3.23
C ASP A 41 -2.11 -6.87 -2.76
N VAL A 42 -1.46 -7.89 -3.35
CA VAL A 42 -1.62 -9.30 -2.95
C VAL A 42 -1.03 -9.55 -1.55
N ILE A 43 0.11 -8.93 -1.25
CA ILE A 43 0.72 -9.03 0.09
C ILE A 43 -0.20 -8.38 1.14
N MET A 44 -0.81 -7.25 0.81
CA MET A 44 -1.77 -6.59 1.68
C MET A 44 -3.00 -7.48 1.95
N ASP A 45 -3.55 -8.13 0.93
CA ASP A 45 -4.68 -9.04 1.09
C ASP A 45 -4.31 -10.24 2.00
N ARG A 46 -3.15 -10.87 1.77
CA ARG A 46 -2.66 -12.00 2.59
C ARG A 46 -2.44 -11.63 4.06
N LEU A 47 -1.98 -10.41 4.31
CA LEU A 47 -1.70 -9.90 5.67
C LEU A 47 -2.91 -9.19 6.31
N GLY A 48 -4.04 -9.10 5.61
CA GLY A 48 -5.23 -8.37 6.08
C GLY A 48 -4.95 -6.87 6.30
N LEU A 49 -4.11 -6.26 5.46
CA LEU A 49 -3.74 -4.84 5.53
C LEU A 49 -4.66 -4.01 4.64
N LYS A 50 -5.21 -2.93 5.21
CA LYS A 50 -6.09 -2.02 4.44
C LYS A 50 -5.34 -0.95 3.67
N HIS A 51 -4.11 -0.62 4.07
CA HIS A 51 -3.36 0.52 3.52
C HIS A 51 -1.88 0.19 3.26
N LYS A 52 -1.34 0.62 2.11
CA LYS A 52 0.08 0.49 1.74
C LYS A 52 1.03 1.10 2.77
N GLN A 53 0.58 2.12 3.51
CA GLN A 53 1.39 2.73 4.57
C GLN A 53 1.71 1.75 5.71
N VAL A 54 0.78 0.85 6.05
CA VAL A 54 1.01 -0.18 7.07
C VAL A 54 2.00 -1.22 6.55
N LEU A 55 1.87 -1.62 5.29
CA LEU A 55 2.82 -2.52 4.63
C LEU A 55 4.24 -1.92 4.57
N ARG A 56 4.39 -0.61 4.32
CA ARG A 56 5.69 0.09 4.41
C ARG A 56 6.30 0.00 5.81
N GLN A 57 5.50 0.26 6.84
CA GLN A 57 5.98 0.15 8.22
C GLN A 57 6.40 -1.28 8.57
N HIS A 58 5.66 -2.28 8.08
CA HIS A 58 6.01 -3.69 8.26
C HIS A 58 7.31 -4.07 7.53
N LEU A 59 7.50 -3.58 6.30
CA LEU A 59 8.74 -3.79 5.55
C LEU A 59 9.94 -3.17 6.27
N LEU A 60 9.81 -1.92 6.75
CA LEU A 60 10.89 -1.25 7.50
C LEU A 60 11.26 -2.03 8.77
N LYS A 61 10.26 -2.49 9.54
CA LYS A 61 10.49 -3.34 10.72
C LYS A 61 11.19 -4.65 10.36
N LEU A 62 10.86 -5.24 9.21
CA LEU A 62 11.48 -6.48 8.75
C LEU A 62 12.93 -6.25 8.35
N CYS A 63 13.23 -5.16 7.63
CA CYS A 63 14.60 -4.78 7.28
C CYS A 63 15.46 -4.53 8.53
N ASP A 64 14.91 -3.84 9.53
CA ASP A 64 15.61 -3.56 10.79
C ASP A 64 15.90 -4.84 11.59
N LEU A 65 14.98 -5.81 11.54
CA LEU A 65 15.08 -7.10 12.21
C LEU A 65 16.13 -8.00 11.56
N ASP A 66 16.04 -8.18 10.25
CA ASP A 66 16.89 -9.11 9.51
C ASP A 66 18.21 -8.47 9.04
N LYS A 67 18.41 -7.17 9.32
CA LYS A 67 19.53 -6.35 8.82
C LYS A 67 19.75 -6.48 7.32
N THR A 68 18.66 -6.68 6.59
CA THR A 68 18.65 -6.97 5.16
C THR A 68 17.69 -6.02 4.47
N PHE A 69 18.07 -5.52 3.30
CA PHE A 69 17.18 -4.68 2.51
C PHE A 69 16.25 -5.55 1.66
N TYR A 70 14.95 -5.29 1.75
CA TYR A 70 13.92 -5.97 0.97
C TYR A 70 13.14 -4.96 0.12
N GLU A 71 12.72 -5.41 -1.07
CA GLU A 71 11.89 -4.62 -1.99
C GLU A 71 10.56 -5.34 -2.25
N ILE A 72 9.47 -4.57 -2.40
CA ILE A 72 8.15 -5.10 -2.75
C ILE A 72 7.64 -4.37 -3.99
N ASN A 73 7.34 -5.14 -5.04
CA ASN A 73 6.77 -4.67 -6.28
C ASN A 73 5.46 -3.89 -6.02
N GLY A 74 5.37 -2.64 -6.49
CA GLY A 74 4.16 -1.82 -6.36
C GLY A 74 3.89 -1.21 -4.97
N LEU A 75 4.84 -1.32 -4.02
CA LEU A 75 4.71 -0.70 -2.70
C LEU A 75 5.10 0.78 -2.69
N PHE A 76 6.11 1.13 -3.49
CA PHE A 76 6.61 2.49 -3.67
C PHE A 76 6.15 3.07 -5.00
N ILE A 77 4.83 3.21 -5.18
CA ILE A 77 4.31 4.06 -6.27
C ILE A 77 4.51 5.51 -5.81
N LYS A 78 5.59 6.13 -6.29
CA LYS A 78 5.81 7.56 -6.11
C LYS A 78 4.78 8.28 -7.00
N SER A 79 3.74 8.79 -6.34
CA SER A 79 2.69 9.68 -6.88
C SER A 79 1.89 9.19 -8.09
N ALA A 80 0.77 8.51 -7.86
CA ALA A 80 -0.37 8.63 -8.75
C ALA A 80 -1.10 9.95 -8.43
N SER A 81 -0.61 11.07 -8.97
CA SER A 81 -1.37 12.32 -8.93
C SER A 81 -2.50 12.21 -9.94
N ARG A 82 -3.76 12.33 -9.47
CA ARG A 82 -4.91 12.38 -10.39
C ARG A 82 -4.85 13.68 -11.18
N LEU A 83 -4.57 13.57 -12.47
CA LEU A 83 -4.57 14.68 -13.39
C LEU A 83 -6.00 14.97 -13.85
N ARG A 84 -6.40 16.24 -13.84
CA ARG A 84 -7.72 16.68 -14.31
C ARG A 84 -7.56 17.68 -15.45
N VAL A 85 -8.36 17.50 -16.49
CA VAL A 85 -8.45 18.45 -17.60
C VAL A 85 -9.00 19.77 -17.06
N ASN A 86 -8.29 20.86 -17.32
CA ASN A 86 -8.72 22.19 -16.89
C ASN A 86 -9.73 22.81 -17.89
N LYS A 87 -10.25 24.01 -17.59
CA LYS A 87 -11.20 24.72 -18.46
C LYS A 87 -10.64 25.09 -19.85
N LYS A 88 -9.32 25.02 -20.04
CA LYS A 88 -8.62 25.29 -21.30
C LYS A 88 -8.30 24.00 -22.08
N LEU A 89 -8.83 22.85 -21.65
CA LEU A 89 -8.52 21.53 -22.22
C LEU A 89 -7.05 21.09 -22.06
N GLU A 90 -6.37 21.53 -21.00
CA GLU A 90 -4.98 21.16 -20.73
C GLU A 90 -4.87 20.21 -19.53
N ILE A 91 -3.84 19.35 -19.56
CA ILE A 91 -3.37 18.56 -18.41
C ILE A 91 -2.05 19.16 -17.92
N LYS A 92 -1.94 19.46 -16.61
CA LYS A 92 -0.71 20.00 -16.01
C LYS A 92 0.08 18.92 -15.29
N LEU A 93 1.29 18.66 -15.76
CA LEU A 93 2.24 17.74 -15.14
C LEU A 93 3.21 18.52 -14.24
N HIS A 94 3.22 18.19 -12.95
CA HIS A 94 4.21 18.73 -12.02
C HIS A 94 5.42 17.79 -11.98
N LEU A 95 6.44 18.08 -12.77
CA LEU A 95 7.64 17.23 -12.92
C LEU A 95 8.37 16.98 -11.58
N LYS A 96 8.31 17.91 -10.63
CA LYS A 96 8.86 17.73 -9.27
C LYS A 96 8.27 16.53 -8.52
N GLN A 97 7.06 16.12 -8.88
CA GLN A 97 6.36 15.00 -8.26
C GLN A 97 6.52 13.72 -9.09
N ILE A 98 6.83 13.83 -10.39
CA ILE A 98 6.94 12.71 -11.32
C ILE A 98 8.41 12.27 -11.36
N GLY A 99 8.74 11.21 -10.62
CA GLY A 99 10.06 10.58 -10.70
C GLY A 99 10.03 9.37 -11.63
N LEU A 100 10.94 9.30 -12.60
CA LEU A 100 11.14 8.12 -13.43
C LEU A 100 12.18 7.20 -12.75
N ASN A 101 11.74 6.23 -11.95
CA ASN A 101 12.61 5.21 -11.35
C ASN A 101 13.87 5.73 -10.63
N GLY A 102 13.80 6.92 -10.02
CA GLY A 102 14.94 7.53 -9.31
C GLY A 102 15.79 8.48 -10.15
N ASP A 103 15.52 8.60 -11.44
CA ASP A 103 16.13 9.60 -12.30
C ASP A 103 15.32 10.92 -12.25
N PRO A 104 15.94 12.02 -11.82
CA PRO A 104 15.28 13.32 -11.85
C PRO A 104 15.15 13.81 -13.29
N ILE A 105 13.97 14.34 -13.64
CA ILE A 105 13.77 15.06 -14.90
C ILE A 105 14.49 16.41 -14.79
N GLN A 106 15.33 16.71 -15.78
CA GLN A 106 16.16 17.91 -15.83
C GLN A 106 15.79 18.80 -17.03
N GLU A 107 16.28 20.03 -17.00
CA GLU A 107 16.18 20.93 -18.14
C GLU A 107 16.96 20.36 -19.33
N GLY A 108 16.35 20.37 -20.52
CA GLY A 108 16.93 19.78 -21.73
C GLY A 108 16.48 18.35 -22.01
N ASP A 109 15.75 17.70 -21.10
CA ASP A 109 15.15 16.39 -21.39
C ASP A 109 14.04 16.49 -22.43
N GLU A 110 14.15 15.66 -23.47
CA GLU A 110 13.11 15.51 -24.49
C GLU A 110 12.17 14.35 -24.15
N PHE A 111 10.90 14.49 -24.52
CA PHE A 111 9.88 13.48 -24.32
C PHE A 111 9.05 13.32 -25.59
N ASP A 112 8.82 12.08 -25.99
CA ASP A 112 7.87 11.72 -27.02
C ASP A 112 6.48 11.52 -26.41
N LEU A 113 5.46 12.00 -27.11
CA LEU A 113 4.06 11.76 -26.77
C LEU A 113 3.45 10.83 -27.81
N SER A 114 2.88 9.73 -27.34
CA SER A 114 2.12 8.79 -28.16
C SER A 114 0.75 8.53 -27.55
N VAL A 115 -0.21 8.19 -28.41
CA VAL A 115 -1.56 7.79 -28.02
C VAL A 115 -1.75 6.36 -28.49
N ASP A 116 -2.10 5.49 -27.56
CA ASP A 116 -2.34 4.07 -27.82
C ASP A 116 -3.67 3.68 -27.17
N GLU A 117 -4.65 3.30 -28.00
CA GLU A 117 -6.03 3.01 -27.59
C GLU A 117 -6.62 4.14 -26.70
N GLU A 118 -6.77 3.89 -25.40
CA GLU A 118 -7.30 4.81 -24.40
C GLU A 118 -6.20 5.43 -23.50
N ARG A 119 -4.94 5.37 -23.93
CA ARG A 119 -3.77 5.77 -23.14
C ARG A 119 -2.99 6.88 -23.82
N ILE A 120 -2.58 7.86 -23.02
CA ILE A 120 -1.53 8.82 -23.40
C ILE A 120 -0.25 8.35 -22.74
N ILE A 121 0.77 8.08 -23.56
CA ILE A 121 2.08 7.61 -23.13
C ILE A 121 3.09 8.73 -23.38
N ILE A 122 3.82 9.10 -22.33
CA ILE A 122 4.91 10.06 -22.39
C ILE A 122 6.20 9.29 -22.11
N THR A 123 7.09 9.25 -23.10
CA THR A 123 8.34 8.49 -23.02
C THR A 123 9.51 9.45 -23.08
N ARG A 124 10.43 9.40 -22.11
CA ARG A 124 11.67 10.19 -22.17
C ARG A 124 12.50 9.70 -23.35
N ARG A 125 12.90 10.61 -24.22
CA ARG A 125 13.83 10.32 -25.30
C ARG A 125 15.21 10.21 -24.68
N MET A 126 15.74 8.99 -24.67
CA MET A 126 17.15 8.78 -24.32
C MET A 126 17.99 9.28 -25.51
N PRO A 127 19.09 9.99 -25.27
CA PRO A 127 20.04 10.36 -26.32
C PRO A 127 20.66 9.12 -26.99
#